data_AF-A0A455ZI20-F1
#
_entry.id   AF-A0A455ZI20-F1
#
_cell.length_a   1.000
_cell.length_b   1.000
_cell.length_c   1.000
_cell.angle_alpha   90.00
_cell.angle_beta   90.00
_cell.angle_gamma   90.00
#
_symmetry.space_group_name_H-M   'P 1'
#
loop_
_entity.id
_entity.type
_entity.pdbx_description
1 polymer ?
#
loop_
_entity_poly.entity_id
_entity_poly.type
_entity_poly.pdbx_seq_one_letter_code
_entity_poly.pdbx_strand_id
1 'polypeptide(L)'
;MEIAFLISSILLISYSLLALFDGVFLHLYKYRLYQHKESRFEHLTHTIRALLFTGILISLFINIENNNLFLFGCILIVTDIITLLVDAYVEKDSRAFMGGLPRWEYIVHLLVNGFHFAAIAVFLVIKINLDSDGIRLIENFQQIENYQTFKIIAINLLPGAIIISLLHILVYSPKFNYYFKKMKLKCC
;
A
#
# COMPACT_ATOMS: atom_id res chain seq x y z
N MET A 1 -18.68 13.11 -9.46
CA MET A 1 -18.14 11.73 -9.42
C MET A 1 -17.14 11.46 -10.54
N GLU A 2 -17.34 11.96 -11.75
CA GLU A 2 -16.50 11.68 -12.93
C GLU A 2 -15.00 11.97 -12.72
N ILE A 3 -14.67 13.11 -12.09
CA ILE A 3 -13.27 13.49 -11.78
C ILE A 3 -12.69 12.64 -10.64
N ALA A 4 -13.53 12.12 -9.74
CA ALA A 4 -13.07 11.42 -8.54
C ALA A 4 -12.38 10.09 -8.90
N PHE A 5 -12.90 9.33 -9.87
CA PHE A 5 -12.23 8.11 -10.36
C PHE A 5 -10.91 8.42 -11.08
N LEU A 6 -10.83 9.54 -11.79
CA LEU A 6 -9.57 9.99 -12.41
C LEU A 6 -8.52 10.34 -11.34
N ILE A 7 -8.90 11.15 -10.35
CA ILE A 7 -8.01 11.50 -9.22
C ILE A 7 -7.57 10.23 -8.49
N SER A 8 -8.50 9.33 -8.17
CA SER A 8 -8.17 8.07 -7.50
C SER A 8 -7.24 7.20 -8.35
N SER A 9 -7.38 7.20 -9.67
CA SER A 9 -6.46 6.48 -10.58
C SER A 9 -5.05 7.04 -10.50
N ILE A 10 -4.91 8.36 -10.58
CA ILE A 10 -3.61 9.05 -10.48
C ILE A 10 -2.95 8.75 -9.14
N LEU A 11 -3.69 8.92 -8.04
CA LEU A 11 -3.18 8.66 -6.69
C LEU A 11 -2.76 7.20 -6.51
N LEU A 12 -3.55 6.24 -7.00
CA LEU A 12 -3.25 4.82 -6.88
C LEU A 12 -2.02 4.41 -7.72
N ILE A 13 -1.84 4.99 -8.91
CA ILE A 13 -0.63 4.79 -9.72
C ILE A 13 0.59 5.41 -9.03
N SER A 14 0.50 6.66 -8.58
CA SER A 14 1.59 7.34 -7.88
C SER A 14 1.99 6.59 -6.60
N TYR A 15 1.02 6.15 -5.81
CA TYR A 15 1.24 5.28 -4.66
C TYR A 15 1.99 4.00 -5.08
N SER A 16 1.51 3.31 -6.11
CA SER A 16 2.08 2.01 -6.50
C SER A 16 3.54 2.11 -6.96
N LEU A 17 3.87 3.16 -7.71
CA LEU A 17 5.25 3.43 -8.15
C LEU A 17 6.17 3.74 -6.97
N LEU A 18 5.71 4.61 -6.05
CA LEU A 18 6.51 4.97 -4.89
C LEU A 18 6.62 3.82 -3.89
N ALA A 19 5.56 3.02 -3.70
CA ALA A 19 5.58 1.85 -2.82
C ALA A 19 6.56 0.78 -3.32
N LEU A 20 6.69 0.62 -4.64
CA LEU A 20 7.74 -0.22 -5.23
C LEU A 20 9.13 0.34 -4.90
N PHE A 21 9.33 1.64 -5.06
CA PHE A 21 10.61 2.28 -4.77
C PHE A 21 10.98 2.21 -3.28
N ASP A 22 10.04 2.50 -2.39
CA ASP A 22 10.24 2.49 -0.95
C ASP A 22 10.37 1.05 -0.41
N GLY A 23 9.28 0.27 -0.50
CA GLY A 23 9.18 -1.06 0.09
C GLY A 23 10.05 -2.12 -0.58
N VAL A 24 10.36 -2.00 -1.89
CA VAL A 24 11.22 -2.98 -2.57
C VAL A 24 12.64 -2.45 -2.75
N PHE A 25 12.81 -1.29 -3.38
CA PHE A 25 14.15 -0.81 -3.70
C PHE A 25 14.91 -0.33 -2.46
N LEU A 26 14.33 0.53 -1.62
CA LEU A 26 15.02 1.01 -0.43
C LEU A 26 15.08 -0.07 0.65
N HIS A 27 13.94 -0.64 1.03
CA HIS A 27 13.83 -1.51 2.21
C HIS A 27 14.44 -2.90 1.97
N LEU A 28 14.08 -3.56 0.87
CA LEU A 28 14.55 -4.92 0.59
C LEU A 28 15.89 -4.97 -0.14
N TYR A 29 16.11 -4.11 -1.13
CA TYR A 29 17.29 -4.22 -1.99
C TYR A 29 18.50 -3.43 -1.47
N LYS A 30 18.33 -2.10 -1.27
CA LYS A 30 19.41 -1.17 -0.94
C LYS A 30 19.86 -1.28 0.52
N TYR A 31 18.94 -1.12 1.46
CA TYR A 31 19.23 -1.12 2.90
C TYR A 31 19.10 -2.49 3.56
N ARG A 32 18.35 -3.41 2.93
CA ARG A 32 18.20 -4.81 3.37
C ARG A 32 17.80 -4.90 4.84
N LEU A 33 16.79 -4.11 5.22
CA LEU A 33 16.37 -3.89 6.61
C LEU A 33 16.08 -5.19 7.35
N TYR A 34 15.49 -6.17 6.66
CA TYR A 34 15.25 -7.52 7.19
C TYR A 34 16.50 -8.24 7.75
N GLN A 35 17.72 -7.80 7.40
CA GLN A 35 18.99 -8.35 7.91
C GLN A 35 19.41 -7.74 9.24
N HIS A 36 18.97 -6.51 9.53
CA HIS A 36 19.37 -5.75 10.70
C HIS A 36 18.40 -6.02 11.86
N LYS A 37 18.93 -6.37 13.03
CA LYS A 37 18.09 -6.71 14.20
C LYS A 37 17.15 -5.57 14.58
N GLU A 38 17.63 -4.34 14.48
CA GLU A 38 16.91 -3.10 14.80
C GLU A 38 15.73 -2.87 13.85
N SER A 39 15.83 -3.27 12.58
CA SER A 39 14.81 -3.04 11.56
C SER A 39 13.88 -4.22 11.33
N ARG A 40 14.01 -5.33 12.07
CA ARG A 40 13.13 -6.51 11.90
C ARG A 40 11.67 -6.21 12.22
N PHE A 41 11.42 -5.40 13.24
CA PHE A 41 10.06 -5.06 13.64
C PHE A 41 9.40 -4.13 12.62
N GLU A 42 10.13 -3.17 12.09
CA GLU A 42 9.63 -2.30 11.03
C GLU A 42 9.50 -3.05 9.68
N HIS A 43 10.38 -4.00 9.38
CA HIS A 43 10.15 -4.93 8.26
C HIS A 43 8.85 -5.76 8.43
N LEU A 44 8.48 -6.11 9.67
CA LEU A 44 7.21 -6.80 9.96
C LEU A 44 6.01 -5.90 9.73
N THR A 45 6.03 -4.64 10.20
CA THR A 45 4.96 -3.67 9.94
C THR A 45 4.78 -3.48 8.43
N HIS A 46 5.85 -3.28 7.67
CA HIS A 46 5.80 -3.22 6.20
C HIS A 46 5.22 -4.48 5.55
N THR A 47 5.56 -5.67 6.06
CA THR A 47 5.00 -6.93 5.56
C THR A 47 3.50 -7.00 5.78
N ILE A 48 3.03 -6.61 6.97
CA ILE A 48 1.61 -6.54 7.30
C ILE A 48 0.92 -5.53 6.38
N ARG A 49 1.50 -4.34 6.18
CA ARG A 49 0.93 -3.30 5.31
C ARG A 49 0.84 -3.73 3.85
N ALA A 50 1.83 -4.45 3.32
CA ALA A 50 1.77 -5.00 1.97
C ALA A 50 0.58 -5.98 1.80
N LEU A 51 0.36 -6.84 2.80
CA LEU A 51 -0.79 -7.76 2.82
C LEU A 51 -2.13 -7.02 2.96
N LEU A 52 -2.20 -6.04 3.87
CA LEU A 52 -3.38 -5.20 4.05
C LEU A 52 -3.71 -4.45 2.77
N PHE A 53 -2.72 -3.85 2.11
CA PHE A 53 -2.92 -3.18 0.82
C PHE A 53 -3.48 -4.13 -0.24
N THR A 54 -2.95 -5.35 -0.35
CA THR A 54 -3.49 -6.36 -1.29
C THR A 54 -4.96 -6.66 -0.98
N GLY A 55 -5.30 -6.81 0.31
CA GLY A 55 -6.68 -6.99 0.76
C GLY A 55 -7.57 -5.78 0.45
N ILE A 56 -7.10 -4.55 0.70
CA ILE A 56 -7.79 -3.29 0.41
C ILE A 56 -8.01 -3.14 -1.10
N LEU A 57 -7.01 -3.47 -1.92
CA LEU A 57 -7.10 -3.45 -3.38
C LEU A 57 -8.21 -4.37 -3.89
N ILE A 58 -8.29 -5.60 -3.38
CA ILE A 58 -9.32 -6.56 -3.76
C ILE A 58 -10.70 -6.10 -3.26
N SER A 59 -10.80 -5.79 -1.97
CA SER A 59 -12.10 -5.55 -1.31
C SER A 59 -12.71 -4.20 -1.68
N LEU A 60 -11.93 -3.13 -1.61
CA LEU A 60 -12.41 -1.76 -1.75
C LEU A 60 -12.29 -1.24 -3.17
N PHE A 61 -11.12 -1.38 -3.80
CA PHE A 61 -10.88 -0.78 -5.12
C PHE A 61 -11.45 -1.62 -6.27
N ILE A 62 -11.22 -2.94 -6.30
CA ILE A 62 -11.68 -3.82 -7.39
C ILE A 62 -13.17 -4.16 -7.23
N ASN A 63 -13.63 -4.46 -6.01
CA ASN A 63 -14.98 -4.93 -5.72
C ASN A 63 -15.86 -3.86 -5.04
N ILE A 64 -15.67 -2.59 -5.37
CA ILE A 64 -16.38 -1.44 -4.76
C ILE A 64 -17.91 -1.60 -4.78
N GLU A 65 -18.48 -2.25 -5.79
CA GLU A 65 -19.93 -2.45 -5.95
C GLU A 65 -20.49 -3.43 -4.89
N ASN A 66 -19.67 -4.31 -4.31
CA ASN A 66 -20.08 -5.26 -3.28
C ASN A 66 -19.99 -4.65 -1.87
N ASN A 67 -21.12 -4.35 -1.25
CA ASN A 67 -21.19 -3.71 0.07
C ASN A 67 -20.52 -4.52 1.20
N ASN A 68 -20.64 -5.85 1.18
CA ASN A 68 -20.03 -6.69 2.22
C ASN A 68 -18.50 -6.65 2.13
N LEU A 69 -17.96 -6.71 0.90
CA LEU A 69 -16.52 -6.57 0.66
C LEU A 69 -16.05 -5.15 0.98
N PHE A 70 -16.83 -4.13 0.65
CA PHE A 70 -16.51 -2.75 1.00
C PHE A 70 -16.39 -2.56 2.52
N LEU A 71 -17.35 -3.06 3.30
CA LEU A 71 -17.30 -2.99 4.77
C LEU A 71 -16.09 -3.75 5.34
N PHE A 72 -15.78 -4.92 4.78
CA PHE A 72 -14.55 -5.64 5.12
C PHE A 72 -13.30 -4.81 4.79
N GLY A 73 -13.28 -4.14 3.63
CA GLY A 73 -12.21 -3.21 3.25
C GLY A 73 -12.04 -2.05 4.23
N CYS A 74 -13.13 -1.50 4.77
CA CYS A 74 -13.07 -0.48 5.81
C CYS A 74 -12.36 -0.98 7.08
N ILE A 75 -12.60 -2.24 7.49
CA ILE A 75 -11.89 -2.86 8.63
C ILE A 75 -10.38 -2.98 8.33
N LEU A 76 -10.04 -3.36 7.09
CA LEU A 76 -8.64 -3.42 6.66
C LEU A 76 -7.97 -2.04 6.69
N ILE A 77 -8.66 -0.98 6.26
CA ILE A 77 -8.15 0.40 6.32
C ILE A 77 -7.83 0.80 7.76
N VAL A 78 -8.75 0.54 8.70
CA VAL A 78 -8.51 0.86 10.12
C VAL A 78 -7.28 0.11 10.64
N THR A 79 -7.14 -1.16 10.25
CA THR A 79 -5.98 -1.98 10.61
C THR A 79 -4.69 -1.41 9.99
N ASP A 80 -4.74 -0.93 8.74
CA ASP A 80 -3.58 -0.33 8.08
C ASP A 80 -3.18 1.00 8.72
N ILE A 81 -4.13 1.84 9.12
CA ILE A 81 -3.85 3.07 9.88
C ILE A 81 -3.15 2.75 11.20
N ILE A 82 -3.66 1.77 11.96
CA ILE A 82 -3.00 1.35 13.21
C ILE A 82 -1.58 0.86 12.93
N THR A 83 -1.40 0.06 11.87
CA THR A 83 -0.09 -0.47 11.49
C THR A 83 0.86 0.64 11.07
N LEU A 84 0.40 1.63 10.30
CA LEU A 84 1.17 2.83 9.93
C LEU A 84 1.60 3.62 11.17
N LEU A 85 0.72 3.81 12.14
CA LEU A 85 1.09 4.56 13.36
C LEU A 85 2.20 3.84 14.14
N VAL A 86 2.14 2.51 14.22
CA VAL A 86 3.20 1.70 14.82
C VAL A 86 4.49 1.83 14.00
N ASP A 87 4.40 1.68 12.68
CA ASP A 87 5.51 1.81 11.73
C ASP A 87 6.25 3.14 11.88
N ALA A 88 5.52 4.26 11.83
CA ALA A 88 6.07 5.60 12.01
C ALA A 88 6.70 5.82 13.40
N TYR A 89 6.18 5.17 14.43
CA TYR A 89 6.74 5.25 15.78
C TYR A 89 8.11 4.56 15.90
N VAL A 90 8.29 3.39 15.26
CA VAL A 90 9.55 2.63 15.31
C VAL A 90 10.56 2.99 14.21
N GLU A 91 10.13 3.71 13.16
CA GLU A 91 10.94 4.02 11.98
C GLU A 91 12.30 4.65 12.33
N LYS A 92 12.33 5.66 13.22
CA LYS A 92 13.57 6.35 13.58
C LYS A 92 14.61 5.41 14.18
N ASP A 93 14.19 4.53 15.08
CA ASP A 93 15.08 3.62 15.81
C ASP A 93 15.53 2.45 14.92
N SER A 94 14.69 2.06 13.95
CA SER A 94 15.00 1.00 13.00
C SER A 94 16.22 1.29 12.11
N ARG A 95 16.68 2.55 12.03
CA ARG A 95 17.82 3.00 11.20
C ARG A 95 19.09 3.30 12.00
N ALA A 96 19.16 2.91 13.27
CA ALA A 96 20.33 3.17 14.11
C ALA A 96 21.64 2.62 13.49
N PHE A 97 21.61 1.43 12.88
CA PHE A 97 22.76 0.80 12.22
C PHE A 97 23.41 1.63 11.09
N MET A 98 22.69 2.61 10.52
CA MET A 98 23.15 3.45 9.41
C MET A 98 23.27 4.94 9.77
N GLY A 99 23.20 5.28 11.06
CA GLY A 99 23.33 6.65 11.55
C GLY A 99 22.02 7.44 11.53
N GLY A 100 20.87 6.75 11.44
CA GLY A 100 19.53 7.35 11.47
C GLY A 100 18.84 7.38 10.11
N LEU A 101 17.61 7.90 10.12
CA LEU A 101 16.72 7.92 8.95
C LEU A 101 17.16 8.98 7.92
N PRO A 102 17.46 8.60 6.67
CA PRO A 102 17.77 9.53 5.59
C PRO A 102 16.54 10.39 5.28
N ARG A 103 16.74 11.71 5.14
CA ARG A 103 15.64 12.65 4.86
C ARG A 103 14.84 12.29 3.61
N TRP A 104 15.51 11.80 2.57
CA TRP A 104 14.85 11.42 1.32
C TRP A 104 13.99 10.17 1.46
N GLU A 105 14.42 9.19 2.27
CA GLU A 105 13.61 8.01 2.60
C GLU A 105 12.34 8.45 3.33
N TYR A 106 12.48 9.30 4.35
CA TYR A 106 11.34 9.84 5.09
C TYR A 106 10.34 10.61 4.22
N ILE A 107 10.82 11.45 3.28
CA ILE A 107 9.93 12.18 2.37
C ILE A 107 9.18 11.22 1.45
N VAL A 108 9.87 10.22 0.89
CA VAL A 108 9.25 9.21 0.02
C VAL A 108 8.21 8.43 0.82
N HIS A 109 8.56 7.96 2.02
CA HIS A 109 7.67 7.21 2.89
C HIS A 109 6.39 8.02 3.21
N LEU A 110 6.54 9.31 3.54
CA LEU A 110 5.41 10.20 3.78
C LEU A 110 4.52 10.36 2.53
N LEU A 111 5.11 10.51 1.34
CA LEU A 111 4.37 10.64 0.07
C LEU A 111 3.64 9.36 -0.30
N VAL A 112 4.27 8.19 -0.12
CA VAL A 112 3.62 6.88 -0.33
C VAL A 112 2.36 6.79 0.52
N ASN A 113 2.47 7.03 1.82
CA ASN A 113 1.34 6.97 2.74
C ASN A 113 0.28 8.04 2.42
N GLY A 114 0.72 9.26 2.11
CA GLY A 114 -0.17 10.36 1.72
C GLY A 114 -1.02 10.01 0.50
N PHE A 115 -0.42 9.50 -0.56
CA PHE A 115 -1.16 9.09 -1.77
C PHE A 115 -2.07 7.88 -1.51
N HIS A 116 -1.63 6.92 -0.69
CA HIS A 116 -2.45 5.77 -0.31
C HIS A 116 -3.77 6.20 0.34
N PHE A 117 -3.68 6.99 1.41
CA PHE A 117 -4.85 7.41 2.17
C PHE A 117 -5.67 8.48 1.45
N ALA A 118 -5.05 9.31 0.62
CA ALA A 118 -5.79 10.22 -0.27
C ALA A 118 -6.65 9.44 -1.28
N ALA A 119 -6.11 8.37 -1.88
CA ALA A 119 -6.89 7.53 -2.79
C ALA A 119 -8.08 6.88 -2.07
N ILE A 120 -7.85 6.34 -0.87
CA ILE A 120 -8.92 5.78 -0.02
C ILE A 120 -9.99 6.83 0.30
N ALA A 121 -9.59 8.02 0.74
CA ALA A 121 -10.53 9.08 1.11
C ALA A 121 -11.44 9.48 -0.07
N VAL A 122 -10.86 9.66 -1.26
CA VAL A 122 -11.61 9.91 -2.50
C VAL A 122 -12.58 8.76 -2.77
N PHE A 123 -12.15 7.51 -2.57
CA PHE A 123 -12.99 6.34 -2.78
C PHE A 123 -14.17 6.23 -1.80
N LEU A 124 -13.95 6.57 -0.53
CA LEU A 124 -15.03 6.63 0.47
C LEU A 124 -16.08 7.65 0.08
N VAL A 125 -15.66 8.84 -0.40
CA VAL A 125 -16.58 9.87 -0.91
C VAL A 125 -17.37 9.39 -2.13
N ILE A 126 -16.77 8.59 -3.01
CA ILE A 126 -17.47 8.01 -4.17
C ILE A 126 -18.53 7.00 -3.72
N LYS A 127 -18.24 6.18 -2.71
CA LYS A 127 -19.10 5.06 -2.31
C LYS A 127 -20.22 5.46 -1.35
N ILE A 128 -19.98 6.46 -0.50
CA ILE A 128 -20.88 6.85 0.59
C ILE A 128 -21.67 8.08 0.15
N ASN A 129 -23.00 7.93 0.03
CA ASN A 129 -23.91 9.05 -0.13
C ASN A 129 -24.54 9.42 1.22
N LEU A 130 -24.59 10.71 1.53
CA LEU A 130 -25.18 11.27 2.75
C LEU A 130 -26.43 12.07 2.35
N ASP A 131 -27.60 11.51 2.61
CA ASP A 131 -28.89 12.16 2.38
C ASP A 131 -29.58 12.49 3.72
N SER A 132 -30.71 13.19 3.67
CA SER A 132 -31.54 13.51 4.86
C SER A 132 -32.00 12.26 5.63
N ASP A 133 -32.09 11.12 4.94
CA ASP A 133 -32.54 9.84 5.50
C ASP A 133 -31.40 8.99 6.10
N GLY A 134 -30.15 9.48 6.02
CA GLY A 134 -28.97 8.82 6.56
C GLY A 134 -27.92 8.42 5.52
N ILE A 135 -27.15 7.37 5.84
CA ILE A 135 -26.02 6.90 5.03
C ILE A 135 -26.49 5.83 4.05
N ARG A 136 -26.23 6.05 2.74
CA ARG A 136 -26.49 5.06 1.68
C ARG A 136 -25.20 4.69 0.96
N LEU A 137 -25.04 3.42 0.60
CA LEU A 137 -23.91 2.94 -0.18
C LEU A 137 -24.31 2.82 -1.65
N ILE A 138 -23.52 3.41 -2.56
CA ILE A 138 -23.78 3.36 -3.99
C ILE A 138 -23.32 2.01 -4.55
N GLU A 139 -24.19 1.30 -5.26
CA GLU A 139 -23.94 -0.09 -5.67
C GLU A 139 -23.56 -0.25 -7.16
N ASN A 140 -23.74 0.78 -7.99
CA ASN A 140 -23.49 0.69 -9.43
C ASN A 140 -22.73 1.92 -9.92
N PHE A 141 -21.56 1.70 -10.52
CA PHE A 141 -20.72 2.75 -11.10
C PHE A 141 -20.51 2.59 -12.61
N GLN A 142 -21.18 1.62 -13.25
CA GLN A 142 -20.95 1.26 -14.66
C GLN A 142 -21.17 2.42 -15.65
N GLN A 143 -22.09 3.33 -15.31
CA GLN A 143 -22.43 4.50 -16.14
C GLN A 143 -21.60 5.75 -15.79
N ILE A 144 -20.74 5.70 -14.78
CA ILE A 144 -19.91 6.84 -14.38
C ILE A 144 -18.65 6.87 -15.24
N GLU A 145 -18.34 8.05 -15.77
CA GLU A 145 -17.12 8.27 -16.55
C GLU A 145 -15.87 7.88 -15.76
N ASN A 146 -14.87 7.34 -16.44
CA ASN A 146 -13.59 6.88 -15.89
C ASN A 146 -13.65 5.67 -14.94
N TYR A 147 -14.82 5.17 -14.55
CA TYR A 147 -14.92 4.00 -13.67
C TYR A 147 -14.28 2.75 -14.30
N GLN A 148 -14.54 2.48 -15.58
CA GLN A 148 -13.94 1.33 -16.27
C GLN A 148 -12.42 1.42 -16.34
N THR A 149 -11.90 2.60 -16.67
CA THR A 149 -10.46 2.88 -16.70
C THR A 149 -9.84 2.66 -15.33
N PHE A 150 -10.46 3.20 -14.27
CA PHE A 150 -10.03 2.98 -12.89
C PHE A 150 -10.00 1.48 -12.54
N LYS A 151 -11.06 0.74 -12.87
CA LYS A 151 -11.17 -0.69 -12.58
C LYS A 151 -10.08 -1.50 -13.28
N ILE A 152 -9.78 -1.19 -14.53
CA ILE A 152 -8.66 -1.80 -15.28
C ILE A 152 -7.33 -1.53 -14.58
N ILE A 153 -7.08 -0.29 -14.17
CA ILE A 153 -5.85 0.09 -13.44
C ILE A 153 -5.75 -0.71 -12.14
N ALA A 154 -6.80 -0.75 -11.32
CA ALA A 154 -6.80 -1.46 -10.05
C ALA A 154 -6.54 -2.97 -10.23
N ILE A 155 -7.15 -3.61 -11.23
CA ILE A 155 -6.91 -5.03 -11.55
C ILE A 155 -5.47 -5.27 -12.00
N ASN A 156 -4.88 -4.38 -12.81
CA ASN A 156 -3.50 -4.52 -13.27
C ASN A 156 -2.44 -4.33 -12.17
N LEU A 157 -2.79 -3.65 -11.08
CA LEU A 157 -1.92 -3.51 -9.91
C LEU A 157 -1.90 -4.77 -9.02
N LEU A 158 -2.93 -5.62 -9.12
CA LEU A 158 -3.10 -6.78 -8.25
C LEU A 158 -1.93 -7.78 -8.32
N PRO A 159 -1.43 -8.19 -9.51
CA PRO A 159 -0.27 -9.08 -9.57
C PRO A 159 0.96 -8.50 -8.86
N GLY A 160 1.21 -7.19 -9.03
CA GLY A 160 2.31 -6.48 -8.39
C GLY A 160 2.16 -6.49 -6.86
N ALA A 161 0.98 -6.17 -6.35
CA ALA A 161 0.68 -6.18 -4.91
C ALA A 161 0.89 -7.57 -4.29
N ILE A 162 0.41 -8.63 -4.96
CA ILE A 162 0.61 -10.02 -4.53
C ILE A 162 2.11 -10.37 -4.50
N ILE A 163 2.84 -10.06 -5.58
CA ILE A 163 4.28 -10.36 -5.67
C ILE A 163 5.06 -9.65 -4.57
N ILE A 164 4.82 -8.35 -4.35
CA ILE A 164 5.53 -7.57 -3.31
C ILE A 164 5.21 -8.11 -1.92
N SER A 165 3.95 -8.47 -1.65
CA SER A 165 3.55 -9.05 -0.36
C SER A 165 4.23 -10.39 -0.11
N LEU A 166 4.25 -11.27 -1.12
CA LEU A 166 4.97 -12.54 -1.05
C LEU A 166 6.47 -12.32 -0.87
N LEU A 167 7.06 -11.35 -1.55
CA LEU A 167 8.48 -11.04 -1.43
C LEU A 167 8.86 -10.67 0.01
N HIS A 168 8.06 -9.81 0.66
CA HIS A 168 8.27 -9.41 2.06
C HIS A 168 8.17 -10.60 3.04
N ILE A 169 7.27 -11.56 2.77
CA ILE A 169 7.17 -12.80 3.54
C ILE A 169 8.39 -13.70 3.28
N LEU A 170 8.76 -13.89 2.01
CA LEU A 170 9.79 -14.83 1.60
C LEU A 170 11.17 -14.46 2.16
N VAL A 171 11.49 -13.17 2.32
CA VAL A 171 12.78 -12.75 2.90
C VAL A 171 12.98 -13.15 4.37
N TYR A 172 11.92 -13.52 5.09
CA TYR A 172 12.05 -14.14 6.42
C TYR A 172 12.59 -15.57 6.34
N SER A 173 12.41 -16.27 5.22
CA SER A 173 12.93 -17.63 5.03
C SER A 173 14.44 -17.62 4.85
N PRO A 174 15.23 -18.35 5.68
CA PRO A 174 16.69 -18.37 5.58
C PRO A 174 17.19 -18.80 4.20
N LYS A 175 16.51 -19.79 3.58
CA LYS A 175 16.87 -20.29 2.24
C LYS A 175 16.71 -19.21 1.18
N PHE A 176 15.54 -18.55 1.16
CA PHE A 176 15.27 -17.51 0.18
C PHE A 176 16.18 -16.30 0.38
N ASN A 177 16.35 -15.85 1.62
CA ASN A 177 17.25 -14.75 1.98
C ASN A 177 18.68 -15.00 1.46
N TYR A 178 19.21 -16.21 1.60
CA TYR A 178 20.54 -16.57 1.09
C TYR A 178 20.68 -16.32 -0.43
N TYR A 179 19.69 -16.71 -1.23
CA TYR A 179 19.70 -16.47 -2.68
C TYR A 179 19.44 -15.00 -3.02
N PHE A 180 18.47 -14.38 -2.35
CA PHE A 180 18.10 -12.98 -2.57
C PHE A 180 19.28 -12.04 -2.28
N LYS A 181 20.08 -12.32 -1.24
CA LYS A 181 21.31 -11.57 -0.93
C LYS A 181 22.34 -11.61 -2.08
N LYS A 182 22.42 -12.73 -2.79
CA LYS A 182 23.36 -12.93 -3.91
C LYS A 182 22.91 -12.23 -5.19
N MET A 183 21.65 -11.84 -5.29
CA MET A 183 21.18 -10.93 -6.33
C MET A 183 21.78 -9.55 -6.08
N LYS A 184 22.97 -9.32 -6.63
CA LYS A 184 23.51 -7.98 -6.83
C LYS A 184 23.20 -7.61 -8.28
N LEU A 185 22.31 -6.65 -8.49
CA LEU A 185 22.29 -5.96 -9.77
C LEU A 185 23.60 -5.18 -9.82
N LYS A 186 24.58 -5.73 -10.55
CA LYS A 186 25.75 -4.98 -10.99
C LYS A 186 25.26 -3.98 -12.03
N CYS A 187 24.64 -2.90 -11.59
CA CYS A 187 24.42 -1.75 -12.44
C CYS A 187 25.57 -0.77 -12.19
N CYS A 188 26.42 -0.66 -13.21
CA CYS A 188 27.50 0.31 -13.41
C CYS A 188 28.58 0.33 -12.33
#